data_AF-A0A2U9IUP9-F1
#
_entry.id   AF-A0A2U9IUP9-F1
#
_cell.length_a   1.000
_cell.length_b   1.000
_cell.length_c   1.000
_cell.angle_alpha   90.00
_cell.angle_beta   90.00
_cell.angle_gamma   90.00
#
_symmetry.space_group_name_H-M   'P 1'
#
loop_
_entity.id
_entity.type
_entity.pdbx_description
1 polymer ?
#
loop_
_entity_poly.entity_id
_entity_poly.type
_entity_poly.pdbx_seq_one_letter_code
_entity_poly.pdbx_strand_id
1 'polypeptide(L)'
;MANVDRAIKKRVVSIVIGSLMFFSSVYLVDKVPFNLFEMIATFNPYILYYVGLILGAERIVFGVTNNKRLYYLLMGEGDLAAYVVFSMFFFGIFMGLYIGIYALFLQGLLVKIAEVVNGISYVLFAIALWSLP
;
A
#
# COMPACT_ATOMS: atom_id res chain seq x y z
N MET A 1 2.07 13.58 -27.80
CA MET A 1 3.19 12.85 -27.17
C MET A 1 3.24 13.08 -25.65
N ALA A 2 3.22 14.32 -25.16
CA ALA A 2 3.26 14.62 -23.71
C ALA A 2 2.22 13.89 -22.81
N ASN A 3 1.01 13.62 -23.31
CA ASN A 3 -0.01 12.88 -22.56
C ASN A 3 0.24 11.36 -22.50
N VAL A 4 0.90 10.80 -23.52
CA VAL A 4 1.23 9.37 -23.61
C VAL A 4 2.34 9.04 -22.62
N ASP A 5 3.37 9.89 -22.55
CA ASP A 5 4.50 9.72 -21.62
C ASP A 5 4.04 9.81 -20.16
N ARG A 6 3.11 10.72 -19.85
CA ARG A 6 2.50 10.83 -18.52
C ARG A 6 1.69 9.59 -18.14
N ALA A 7 0.93 9.02 -19.07
CA ALA A 7 0.14 7.81 -18.82
C ALA A 7 1.04 6.58 -18.58
N ILE A 8 2.08 6.41 -19.39
CA ILE A 8 3.04 5.32 -19.22
C ILE A 8 3.80 5.46 -17.90
N LYS A 9 4.26 6.66 -17.55
CA LYS A 9 4.95 6.92 -16.28
C LYS A 9 4.07 6.54 -15.07
N LYS A 10 2.79 6.91 -15.09
CA LYS A 10 1.83 6.53 -14.03
C LYS A 10 1.66 5.02 -13.89
N ARG A 11 1.56 4.32 -15.02
CA ARG A 11 1.44 2.86 -15.04
C ARG A 11 2.66 2.19 -14.43
N VAL A 12 3.86 2.58 -14.88
CA VAL A 12 5.13 2.03 -14.35
C VAL A 12 5.26 2.30 -12.85
N VAL A 13 5.02 3.54 -12.41
CA VAL A 13 5.06 3.90 -10.98
C VAL A 13 4.06 3.08 -10.17
N SER A 14 2.85 2.86 -10.69
CA SER A 14 1.84 2.04 -10.02
C SER A 14 2.26 0.58 -9.89
N ILE A 15 2.84 -0.01 -10.95
CA ILE A 15 3.34 -1.39 -10.90
C ILE A 15 4.46 -1.50 -9.87
N VAL A 16 5.41 -0.57 -9.85
CA VAL A 16 6.55 -0.59 -8.92
C VAL A 16 6.06 -0.49 -7.47
N ILE A 17 5.21 0.49 -7.16
CA ILE A 17 4.64 0.67 -5.82
C ILE A 17 3.82 -0.57 -5.42
N GLY A 18 2.96 -1.04 -6.32
CA GLY A 18 2.12 -2.20 -6.09
C GLY A 18 2.94 -3.47 -5.84
N SER A 19 4.03 -3.66 -6.58
CA SER A 19 4.92 -4.81 -6.42
C SER A 19 5.69 -4.75 -5.10
N LEU A 20 6.24 -3.58 -4.75
CA LEU A 20 6.91 -3.39 -3.46
C LEU A 20 5.97 -3.68 -2.29
N MET A 21 4.75 -3.16 -2.34
CA MET A 21 3.74 -3.38 -1.31
C MET A 21 3.30 -4.85 -1.26
N PHE A 22 2.99 -5.44 -2.41
CA PHE A 22 2.51 -6.81 -2.50
C PHE A 22 3.56 -7.82 -2.02
N PHE A 23 4.77 -7.78 -2.56
CA PHE A 23 5.80 -8.78 -2.22
C PHE A 23 6.33 -8.61 -0.79
N SER A 24 6.46 -7.38 -0.29
CA SER A 24 6.83 -7.16 1.12
C SER A 24 5.74 -7.67 2.06
N SER A 25 4.46 -7.44 1.73
CA SER A 25 3.34 -7.99 2.48
C SER A 25 3.28 -9.53 2.43
N VAL A 26 3.50 -10.16 1.27
CA VAL A 26 3.54 -11.64 1.17
C VAL A 26 4.60 -12.22 2.09
N TYR A 27 5.79 -11.63 2.08
CA TYR A 27 6.89 -12.08 2.93
C TYR A 27 6.56 -11.93 4.42
N LEU A 28 5.95 -10.81 4.83
CA LEU A 28 5.60 -10.56 6.23
C LEU A 28 4.46 -11.47 6.71
N VAL A 29 3.47 -11.77 5.86
CA VAL A 29 2.40 -12.71 6.17
C VAL A 29 2.93 -14.14 6.38
N ASP A 30 3.92 -14.56 5.60
CA ASP A 30 4.57 -15.88 5.76
C ASP A 30 5.42 -15.98 7.04
N LYS A 31 6.12 -14.89 7.40
CA LYS A 31 7.08 -14.89 8.51
C LYS A 31 6.50 -14.50 9.86
N VAL A 32 5.40 -13.78 9.89
CA VAL A 32 4.75 -13.35 11.13
C VAL A 32 3.50 -14.21 11.32
N PRO A 33 3.42 -15.08 12.34
CA PRO A 33 2.22 -15.86 12.58
C PRO A 33 1.06 -14.95 13.00
N PHE A 34 -0.12 -15.17 12.41
CA PHE A 34 -1.31 -14.42 12.80
C PHE A 34 -1.81 -14.85 14.16
N ASN A 35 -1.86 -13.91 15.11
CA ASN A 35 -2.62 -14.08 16.34
C ASN A 35 -3.39 -12.79 16.66
N LEU A 36 -4.72 -12.86 16.56
CA LEU A 36 -5.63 -11.74 16.83
C LEU A 36 -5.45 -11.15 18.24
N PHE A 37 -5.17 -12.00 19.23
CA PHE A 37 -4.99 -11.57 20.61
C PHE A 37 -3.68 -10.80 20.77
N GLU A 38 -2.58 -11.31 20.21
CA GLU A 38 -1.29 -10.60 20.22
C GLU A 38 -1.35 -9.32 19.43
N MET A 39 -2.08 -9.28 18.31
CA MET A 39 -2.24 -8.08 17.51
C MET A 39 -2.85 -6.92 18.31
N ILE A 40 -3.89 -7.20 19.10
CA ILE A 40 -4.54 -6.19 19.95
C ILE A 40 -3.65 -5.85 21.14
N ALA A 41 -3.04 -6.84 21.78
CA ALA A 41 -2.25 -6.65 22.99
C ALA A 41 -0.92 -5.91 22.72
N THR A 42 -0.32 -6.12 21.55
CA THR A 42 1.01 -5.58 21.20
C THR A 42 0.96 -4.48 20.15
N PHE A 43 -0.25 -4.11 19.67
CA PHE A 43 -0.42 -3.23 18.53
C PHE A 43 0.49 -3.67 17.37
N ASN A 44 0.30 -4.90 16.91
CA ASN A 44 1.06 -5.42 15.78
C ASN A 44 0.41 -4.95 14.45
N PRO A 45 1.16 -4.43 13.47
CA PRO A 45 0.64 -4.04 12.16
C PRO A 45 0.14 -5.20 11.28
N TYR A 46 0.04 -6.43 11.77
CA TYR A 46 -0.28 -7.62 10.98
C TYR A 46 -1.44 -7.47 9.97
N ILE A 47 -2.56 -6.86 10.41
CA ILE A 47 -3.71 -6.64 9.53
C ILE A 47 -3.37 -5.76 8.32
N LEU A 48 -2.41 -4.85 8.48
CA LEU A 48 -1.93 -3.97 7.43
C LEU A 48 -1.12 -4.72 6.36
N TYR A 49 -0.55 -5.88 6.66
CA TYR A 49 0.10 -6.67 5.62
C TYR A 49 -0.94 -7.19 4.63
N TYR A 50 -2.09 -7.69 5.10
CA TYR A 50 -3.19 -8.11 4.22
C TYR A 50 -3.79 -6.94 3.45
N VAL A 51 -3.96 -5.78 4.09
CA VAL A 51 -4.37 -4.57 3.38
C VAL A 51 -3.36 -4.23 2.28
N GLY A 52 -2.06 -4.38 2.56
CA GLY A 52 -1.00 -4.17 1.59
C GLY A 52 -1.03 -5.16 0.43
N LEU A 53 -1.44 -6.41 0.66
CA LEU A 53 -1.68 -7.37 -0.43
C LEU A 53 -2.80 -6.90 -1.35
N ILE A 54 -3.93 -6.47 -0.79
CA ILE A 54 -5.10 -6.05 -1.56
C ILE A 54 -4.77 -4.78 -2.35
N LEU A 55 -4.22 -3.76 -1.69
CA LEU A 55 -3.86 -2.49 -2.33
C LEU A 55 -2.71 -2.66 -3.32
N GLY A 56 -1.72 -3.50 -3.01
CA GLY A 56 -0.61 -3.80 -3.89
C GLY A 56 -1.06 -4.50 -5.17
N ALA A 57 -1.91 -5.52 -5.04
CA ALA A 57 -2.50 -6.23 -6.18
C ALA A 57 -3.35 -5.29 -7.06
N GLU A 58 -4.19 -4.45 -6.44
CA GLU A 58 -4.99 -3.45 -7.16
C GLU A 58 -4.09 -2.52 -7.99
N ARG A 59 -3.00 -2.02 -7.40
CA ARG A 59 -2.05 -1.14 -8.07
C ARG A 59 -1.33 -1.78 -9.25
N ILE A 60 -0.99 -3.06 -9.13
CA ILE A 60 -0.39 -3.84 -10.23
C ILE A 60 -1.41 -3.98 -11.36
N VAL A 61 -2.65 -4.38 -11.03
CA VAL A 61 -3.74 -4.52 -12.00
C VAL A 61 -4.03 -3.20 -12.71
N PHE A 62 -4.10 -2.09 -11.96
CA PHE A 62 -4.26 -0.75 -12.52
C PHE A 62 -3.11 -0.40 -13.48
N GLY A 63 -1.86 -0.67 -13.08
CA GLY A 63 -0.70 -0.38 -13.92
C GLY A 63 -0.68 -1.19 -15.22
N VAL A 64 -1.08 -2.47 -15.18
CA VAL A 64 -1.14 -3.34 -16.37
C VAL A 64 -2.32 -2.97 -17.27
N THR A 65 -3.52 -2.81 -16.71
CA THR A 65 -4.77 -2.70 -17.48
C THR A 65 -5.21 -1.26 -17.76
N ASN A 66 -4.68 -0.29 -17.00
CA ASN A 66 -5.19 1.09 -16.92
C ASN A 66 -6.69 1.16 -16.55
N ASN A 67 -7.23 0.08 -15.98
CA ASN A 67 -8.64 -0.02 -15.64
C ASN A 67 -8.88 0.59 -14.27
N LYS A 68 -9.58 1.74 -14.25
CA LYS A 68 -10.00 2.42 -13.01
C LYS A 68 -11.21 1.77 -12.34
N ARG A 69 -11.83 0.72 -12.90
CA ARG A 69 -13.03 0.10 -12.32
C ARG A 69 -12.79 -0.44 -10.91
N LEU A 70 -11.65 -1.10 -10.66
CA LEU A 70 -11.37 -1.61 -9.32
C LEU A 70 -11.18 -0.45 -8.32
N TYR A 71 -10.48 0.61 -8.77
CA TYR A 71 -10.32 1.86 -8.06
C TYR A 71 -11.67 2.53 -7.72
N TYR A 72 -12.59 2.66 -8.69
CA TYR A 72 -13.93 3.23 -8.47
C TYR A 72 -14.85 2.32 -7.64
N LEU A 73 -14.67 0.99 -7.72
CA LEU A 73 -15.44 0.04 -6.92
C LEU A 73 -15.03 0.10 -5.43
N LEU A 74 -13.77 0.44 -5.15
CA LEU A 74 -13.27 0.68 -3.80
C LEU A 74 -13.57 2.09 -3.29
N MET A 75 -13.58 3.10 -4.17
CA MET A 75 -13.69 4.51 -3.78
C MET A 75 -15.07 5.16 -3.96
N GLY A 76 -16.00 4.48 -4.64
CA GLY A 76 -17.29 5.03 -5.02
C GLY A 76 -17.21 5.99 -6.22
N GLU A 77 -18.36 6.27 -6.82
CA GLU A 77 -18.51 7.24 -7.91
C GLU A 77 -19.09 8.58 -7.39
N GLY A 78 -18.67 9.71 -7.96
CA GLY A 78 -19.19 11.05 -7.63
C GLY A 78 -18.40 11.81 -6.56
N ASP A 79 -19.05 12.74 -5.86
CA ASP A 79 -18.41 13.64 -4.87
C ASP A 79 -17.77 12.90 -3.68
N LEU A 80 -18.25 11.69 -3.37
CA LEU A 80 -17.69 10.84 -2.34
C LEU A 80 -16.28 10.33 -2.68
N ALA A 81 -15.93 10.22 -3.97
CA ALA A 81 -14.63 9.75 -4.40
C ALA A 81 -13.49 10.66 -3.90
N ALA A 82 -13.71 11.98 -3.86
CA ALA A 82 -12.73 12.91 -3.31
C ALA A 82 -12.47 12.64 -1.82
N TYR A 83 -13.52 12.43 -1.04
CA TYR A 83 -13.39 12.10 0.39
C TYR A 83 -12.66 10.78 0.61
N VAL A 84 -12.97 9.74 -0.19
CA VAL A 84 -12.27 8.45 -0.05
C VAL A 84 -10.79 8.57 -0.45
N VAL A 85 -10.46 9.32 -1.51
CA VAL A 85 -9.06 9.58 -1.87
C VAL A 85 -8.31 10.29 -0.74
N PHE A 86 -8.92 11.30 -0.12
CA PHE A 86 -8.35 11.98 1.04
C PHE A 86 -8.16 11.03 2.23
N SER A 87 -9.16 10.21 2.55
CA SER A 87 -9.04 9.21 3.63
C SER A 87 -7.95 8.19 3.35
N MET A 88 -7.84 7.70 2.12
CA MET A 88 -6.81 6.73 1.69
C MET A 88 -5.40 7.33 1.69
N PHE A 89 -5.29 8.63 1.39
CA PHE A 89 -4.03 9.36 1.50
C PHE A 89 -3.55 9.40 2.97
N PHE A 90 -4.40 9.85 3.89
CA PHE A 90 -4.05 9.89 5.31
C PHE A 90 -3.78 8.49 5.86
N PHE A 91 -4.61 7.51 5.49
CA PHE A 91 -4.42 6.11 5.83
C PHE A 91 -3.03 5.63 5.42
N GLY A 92 -2.63 5.85 4.17
CA GLY A 92 -1.31 5.41 3.69
C GLY A 92 -0.15 6.09 4.42
N ILE A 93 -0.26 7.38 4.76
CA ILE A 93 0.78 8.07 5.54
C ILE A 93 0.87 7.52 6.97
N PHE A 94 -0.26 7.49 7.69
CA PHE A 94 -0.25 7.08 9.11
C PHE A 94 0.14 5.62 9.27
N MET A 95 -0.40 4.74 8.44
CA MET A 95 -0.06 3.31 8.49
C MET A 95 1.37 3.06 8.02
N GLY A 96 1.84 3.76 6.98
CA GLY A 96 3.22 3.63 6.53
C GLY A 96 4.25 4.05 7.58
N LEU A 97 4.00 5.16 8.27
CA LEU A 97 4.84 5.61 9.40
C LEU A 97 4.77 4.64 10.57
N TYR A 98 3.58 4.16 10.90
CA TYR A 98 3.37 3.19 11.98
C TYR A 98 4.15 1.89 11.75
N ILE A 99 4.05 1.30 10.54
CA ILE A 99 4.82 0.11 10.15
C ILE A 99 6.33 0.39 10.20
N GLY A 100 6.76 1.54 9.68
CA GLY A 100 8.18 1.93 9.70
C GLY A 100 8.75 2.10 11.12
N ILE A 101 7.97 2.67 12.04
CA ILE A 101 8.35 2.79 13.46
C ILE A 101 8.36 1.41 14.12
N TYR A 102 7.36 0.56 13.84
CA TYR A 102 7.28 -0.80 14.37
C TYR A 102 8.51 -1.63 14.00
N ALA A 103 9.05 -1.43 12.79
CA ALA A 103 10.28 -2.08 12.33
C ALA A 103 11.50 -1.86 13.26
N LEU A 104 11.54 -0.76 14.04
CA LEU A 104 12.63 -0.49 14.97
C LEU A 104 12.67 -1.49 16.12
N PHE A 105 11.54 -2.10 16.47
CA PHE A 105 11.36 -2.98 17.61
C PHE A 105 11.44 -4.47 17.26
N LEU A 106 11.59 -4.81 15.98
CA LEU A 106 11.67 -6.20 15.51
C LEU A 106 13.09 -6.77 15.54
N GLN A 107 13.16 -8.07 15.81
CA GLN A 107 14.38 -8.86 15.73
C GLN A 107 14.49 -9.54 14.36
N GLY A 108 15.70 -9.60 13.80
CA GLY A 108 15.98 -10.17 12.49
C GLY A 108 16.07 -9.11 11.38
N LEU A 109 17.25 -9.03 10.75
CA LEU A 109 17.57 -8.01 9.76
C LEU A 109 16.62 -8.04 8.54
N LEU A 110 16.30 -9.24 8.04
CA LEU A 110 15.45 -9.39 6.85
C LEU A 110 14.00 -8.98 7.11
N VAL A 111 13.46 -9.31 8.28
CA VAL A 111 12.09 -8.91 8.68
C VAL A 111 12.04 -7.39 8.83
N LYS A 112 13.04 -6.80 9.49
CA LYS A 112 13.14 -5.34 9.65
C LYS A 112 13.21 -4.59 8.32
N ILE A 113 13.97 -5.09 7.35
CA ILE A 113 14.03 -4.49 6.01
C ILE A 113 12.67 -4.63 5.32
N ALA A 114 12.03 -5.81 5.38
CA ALA A 114 10.73 -6.02 4.76
C ALA A 114 9.65 -5.08 5.31
N GLU A 115 9.66 -4.82 6.62
CA GLU A 115 8.76 -3.87 7.29
C GLU A 115 9.00 -2.44 6.85
N VAL A 116 10.26 -2.01 6.81
CA VAL A 116 10.61 -0.67 6.32
C VAL A 116 10.18 -0.50 4.87
N VAL A 117 10.41 -1.50 4.02
CA VAL A 117 9.96 -1.48 2.62
C VAL A 117 8.44 -1.43 2.54
N ASN A 118 7.74 -2.19 3.38
CA ASN A 118 6.27 -2.18 3.44
C ASN A 118 5.75 -0.80 3.86
N GLY A 119 6.26 -0.24 4.96
CA GLY A 119 5.91 1.11 5.42
C GLY A 119 6.19 2.19 4.38
N ILE A 120 7.34 2.15 3.71
CA ILE A 120 7.67 3.06 2.60
C ILE A 120 6.68 2.88 1.44
N SER A 121 6.30 1.65 1.11
CA SER A 121 5.36 1.38 0.02
C SER A 121 3.98 2.00 0.28
N TYR A 122 3.53 2.04 1.54
CA TYR A 122 2.31 2.72 1.98
C TYR A 122 2.38 4.24 1.80
N VAL A 123 3.51 4.85 2.17
CA VAL A 123 3.74 6.29 1.95
C VAL A 123 3.79 6.61 0.46
N LEU A 124 4.49 5.80 -0.34
CA LEU A 124 4.55 5.96 -1.79
C LEU A 124 3.17 5.79 -2.43
N PHE A 125 2.36 4.85 -1.94
CA PHE A 125 0.97 4.68 -2.35
C PHE A 125 0.16 5.96 -2.10
N ALA A 126 0.24 6.53 -0.90
CA ALA A 126 -0.44 7.79 -0.57
C ALA A 126 -0.01 8.94 -1.49
N ILE A 127 1.29 9.14 -1.68
CA ILE A 127 1.81 10.18 -2.59
C ILE A 127 1.32 9.95 -4.02
N ALA A 128 1.31 8.70 -4.46
CA ALA A 128 0.87 8.37 -5.80
C ALA A 128 -0.64 8.58 -5.99
N LEU A 129 -1.47 8.39 -4.96
CA LEU A 129 -2.90 8.76 -4.99
C LEU A 129 -3.08 10.25 -5.22
N TRP A 130 -2.31 11.09 -4.52
CA TRP A 130 -2.36 12.54 -4.70
C TRP A 130 -1.92 12.99 -6.11
N SER A 131 -1.03 12.22 -6.74
CA SER A 131 -0.53 12.47 -8.09
C SER A 131 -1.45 11.95 -9.22
N LEU A 132 -2.52 11.23 -8.88
CA LEU A 132 -3.50 10.68 -9.82
C LEU A 132 -4.69 11.66 -9.98
N PRO A 133 -4.72 12.49 -11.03
CA PRO A 133 -5.92 13.16 -11.50
C PRO A 133 -6.95 12.18 -12.07
#